data_AF-A0A1M7J9P5-F1
#
_entry.id   AF-A0A1M7J9P5-F1
#
_cell.length_a   1.000
_cell.length_b   1.000
_cell.length_c   1.000
_cell.angle_alpha   90.00
_cell.angle_beta   90.00
_cell.angle_gamma   90.00
#
_symmetry.space_group_name_H-M   'P 1'
#
loop_
_entity.id
_entity.type
_entity.pdbx_description
1 polymer ?
#
loop_
_entity_poly.entity_id
_entity_poly.type
_entity_poly.pdbx_seq_one_letter_code
_entity_poly.pdbx_strand_id
1 'polypeptide(L)'
;MSEQNPNVTKSMRETVSSFADFCVYDAWRSSDEKKDKSFVGIKIEDNRPKIYFPMGYRASKPSEDVCKWDFYQLIAVLNDKSLQSYFSEEDLKKSQLDFPFYAYLSVLQYYLDFGYFVESETIYKKGFSGKINWPRTIKRIKPQVVKDEEGHDQVVYLNLITRKTSYREDNLITLVHKFCVKEAAQLIGPLYGISEDEVEEPELLFDYELFAEVIQDKIAATFNDKHLELFHAMLKMVRYLGNKENRGEDGSENEPLFGVNTFAPVWEAMVDKIFGKLPQGVAKDKFNPHLRWNDGCRDEKLDESEEEIVLNDPKRSTLRPDTIMVMGEGVCILDSKYYKYGLTGFNSHLPGAESVCKQMAYAEYVEKMLGDPSTSLHFAQDDTLSIYNAFVMPYCADAEGASASSATFQMKRVGYIYGDWKNVEDENRPYHKIHCILLDMKSVMRNYANNPAAQSELAKLIPH
;
A
#
# COMPACT_ATOMS: atom_id res chain seq x y z
N MET A 1 -66.15 -21.78 -0.97
CA MET A 1 -65.83 -20.79 -2.03
C MET A 1 -65.11 -19.64 -1.38
N SER A 2 -63.80 -19.57 -1.53
CA SER A 2 -63.01 -18.33 -1.56
C SER A 2 -61.55 -18.75 -1.75
N GLU A 3 -61.11 -18.54 -2.98
CA GLU A 3 -59.82 -18.93 -3.55
C GLU A 3 -58.64 -18.25 -2.85
N GLN A 4 -57.53 -18.98 -2.84
CA GLN A 4 -56.20 -18.48 -2.56
C GLN A 4 -55.81 -17.42 -3.60
N ASN A 5 -55.22 -16.32 -3.13
CA ASN A 5 -54.55 -15.35 -4.00
C ASN A 5 -53.04 -15.41 -3.69
N PRO A 6 -52.21 -15.99 -4.58
CA PRO A 6 -50.76 -15.91 -4.51
C PRO A 6 -50.29 -14.74 -5.39
N ASN A 7 -49.58 -13.77 -4.81
CA ASN A 7 -48.56 -12.95 -5.50
C ASN A 7 -48.21 -11.72 -4.66
N VAL A 8 -47.13 -11.82 -3.90
CA VAL A 8 -46.19 -10.70 -3.70
C VAL A 8 -44.78 -11.27 -3.63
N THR A 9 -44.27 -11.78 -4.75
CA THR A 9 -42.82 -11.83 -4.99
C THR A 9 -42.37 -10.40 -5.26
N LYS A 10 -42.04 -9.67 -4.20
CA LYS A 10 -41.32 -8.40 -4.33
C LYS A 10 -39.87 -8.74 -4.64
N SER A 11 -39.58 -8.89 -5.93
CA SER A 11 -38.23 -8.81 -6.47
C SER A 11 -37.65 -7.46 -6.07
N MET A 12 -36.88 -7.44 -4.98
CA MET A 12 -35.84 -6.43 -4.79
C MET A 12 -34.74 -6.83 -5.76
N ARG A 13 -34.82 -6.32 -7.00
CA ARG A 13 -33.61 -6.17 -7.81
C ARG A 13 -32.70 -5.27 -7.00
N GLU A 14 -31.71 -5.86 -6.34
CA GLU A 14 -30.58 -5.11 -5.83
C GLU A 14 -30.04 -4.30 -7.00
N THR A 15 -30.15 -2.98 -6.89
CA THR A 15 -29.45 -2.07 -7.78
C THR A 15 -27.98 -2.42 -7.66
N VAL A 16 -27.41 -3.01 -8.73
CA VAL A 16 -25.98 -3.26 -8.86
C VAL A 16 -25.27 -1.97 -8.49
N SER A 17 -24.58 -1.97 -7.36
CA SER A 17 -23.81 -0.81 -6.89
C SER A 17 -22.71 -0.55 -7.91
N SER A 18 -22.58 0.69 -8.38
CA SER A 18 -21.43 1.05 -9.21
C SER A 18 -20.18 1.01 -8.32
N PHE A 19 -19.03 0.63 -8.88
CA PHE A 19 -17.76 0.66 -8.13
C PHE A 19 -17.52 2.02 -7.46
N ALA A 20 -17.96 3.08 -8.14
CA ALA A 20 -17.84 4.44 -7.65
C ALA A 20 -18.53 4.62 -6.27
N ASP A 21 -19.59 3.87 -5.97
CA ASP A 21 -20.34 3.96 -4.70
C ASP A 21 -19.54 3.48 -3.48
N PHE A 22 -18.48 2.69 -3.71
CA PHE A 22 -17.54 2.32 -2.67
C PHE A 22 -16.50 3.42 -2.40
N CYS A 23 -16.27 4.33 -3.36
CA CYS A 23 -15.24 5.36 -3.25
C CYS A 23 -15.72 6.58 -2.45
N VAL A 24 -15.01 6.86 -1.36
CA VAL A 24 -15.21 8.01 -0.49
C VAL A 24 -14.04 8.98 -0.68
N TYR A 25 -14.24 9.95 -1.58
CA TYR A 25 -13.36 11.11 -1.71
C TYR A 25 -13.75 12.18 -0.70
N ASP A 26 -12.79 13.01 -0.28
CA ASP A 26 -13.02 14.15 0.61
C ASP A 26 -13.74 13.80 1.93
N ALA A 27 -13.46 12.62 2.49
CA ALA A 27 -14.03 12.19 3.79
C ALA A 27 -13.82 13.25 4.89
N TRP A 28 -12.71 14.00 4.82
CA TRP A 28 -12.37 15.09 5.72
C TRP A 28 -13.35 16.27 5.72
N ARG A 29 -14.17 16.44 4.67
CA ARG A 29 -15.23 17.46 4.56
C ARG A 29 -16.54 17.03 5.22
N SER A 30 -16.68 15.76 5.56
CA SER A 30 -17.92 15.22 6.12
C SER A 30 -18.22 15.88 7.47
N SER A 31 -19.47 16.33 7.64
CA SER A 31 -20.01 16.79 8.93
C SER A 31 -20.34 15.63 9.87
N ASP A 32 -20.39 14.40 9.35
CA ASP A 32 -20.65 13.20 10.15
C ASP A 32 -19.50 12.94 11.14
N GLU A 33 -19.83 12.97 12.43
CA GLU A 33 -18.89 12.69 13.52
C GLU A 33 -18.50 11.22 13.61
N LYS A 34 -19.30 10.31 13.04
CA LYS A 34 -18.99 8.87 13.01
C LYS A 34 -17.97 8.50 11.95
N LYS A 35 -17.72 9.37 10.96
CA LYS A 35 -16.70 9.12 9.94
C LYS A 35 -15.32 9.45 10.51
N ASP A 36 -14.43 8.48 10.43
CA ASP A 36 -13.02 8.69 10.66
C ASP A 36 -12.47 9.61 9.55
N LYS A 37 -12.22 10.87 9.91
CA LYS A 37 -11.80 11.92 8.96
C LYS A 37 -10.32 11.82 8.59
N SER A 38 -9.57 10.96 9.28
CA SER A 38 -8.13 10.78 9.13
C SER A 38 -7.75 9.46 8.45
N PHE A 39 -8.59 8.43 8.57
CA PHE A 39 -8.35 7.13 7.97
C PHE A 39 -8.30 7.18 6.45
N VAL A 40 -7.35 6.42 5.89
CA VAL A 40 -7.17 6.22 4.45
C VAL A 40 -6.92 4.73 4.20
N GLY A 41 -7.68 4.14 3.29
CA GLY A 41 -7.67 2.70 3.03
C GLY A 41 -9.06 2.13 2.79
N ILE A 42 -9.26 0.86 3.11
CA ILE A 42 -10.50 0.11 2.95
C ILE A 42 -11.06 -0.25 4.32
N LYS A 43 -12.34 0.06 4.54
CA LYS A 43 -13.13 -0.43 5.68
C LYS A 43 -14.27 -1.30 5.16
N ILE A 44 -14.59 -2.38 5.85
CA ILE A 44 -15.86 -3.08 5.65
C ILE A 44 -16.86 -2.47 6.62
N GLU A 45 -17.85 -1.75 6.10
CA GLU A 45 -18.92 -1.11 6.88
C GLU A 45 -20.26 -1.65 6.37
N ASP A 46 -21.10 -2.18 7.26
CA ASP A 46 -22.40 -2.77 6.91
C ASP A 46 -22.27 -3.90 5.84
N ASN A 47 -21.29 -4.79 6.00
CA ASN A 47 -20.92 -5.83 5.02
C ASN A 47 -20.61 -5.30 3.61
N ARG A 48 -20.18 -4.04 3.51
CA ARG A 48 -19.79 -3.44 2.23
C ARG A 48 -18.44 -2.74 2.32
N PRO A 49 -17.56 -2.93 1.32
CA PRO A 49 -16.29 -2.23 1.29
C PRO A 49 -16.50 -0.74 1.00
N LYS A 50 -15.84 0.12 1.78
CA LYS A 50 -15.71 1.56 1.53
C LYS A 50 -14.24 1.92 1.44
N ILE A 51 -13.90 2.65 0.38
CA ILE A 51 -12.54 3.04 0.02
C ILE A 51 -12.37 4.53 0.34
N TYR A 52 -11.63 4.82 1.40
CA TYR A 52 -11.34 6.18 1.86
C TYR A 52 -10.05 6.69 1.23
N PHE A 53 -10.16 7.75 0.44
CA PHE A 53 -9.01 8.38 -0.22
C PHE A 53 -8.41 9.51 0.63
N PRO A 54 -7.09 9.79 0.47
CA PRO A 54 -6.45 10.89 1.18
C PRO A 54 -7.02 12.24 0.78
N MET A 55 -6.86 13.22 1.68
CA MET A 55 -7.33 14.57 1.40
C MET A 55 -6.56 15.18 0.23
N GLY A 56 -7.27 15.95 -0.59
CA GLY A 56 -6.69 16.57 -1.78
C GLY A 56 -6.54 15.65 -2.97
N TYR A 57 -6.95 14.38 -2.87
CA TYR A 57 -6.83 13.44 -3.98
C TYR A 57 -7.70 13.84 -5.19
N ARG A 58 -8.97 14.19 -4.96
CA ARG A 58 -9.90 14.66 -6.01
C ARG A 58 -10.95 15.61 -5.45
N ALA A 59 -11.37 16.56 -6.28
CA ALA A 59 -12.44 17.52 -5.96
C ALA A 59 -13.86 16.99 -6.24
N SER A 60 -13.99 16.05 -7.17
CA SER A 60 -15.28 15.48 -7.60
C SER A 60 -15.15 14.00 -7.92
N LYS A 61 -16.26 13.27 -7.77
CA LYS A 61 -16.35 11.84 -8.11
C LYS A 61 -16.15 11.66 -9.63
N PRO A 62 -15.16 10.87 -10.08
CA PRO A 62 -14.90 10.67 -11.50
C PRO A 62 -15.76 9.53 -12.08
N SER A 63 -15.52 9.14 -13.33
CA SER A 63 -16.15 7.95 -13.93
C SER A 63 -15.70 6.66 -13.24
N GLU A 64 -16.45 5.57 -13.46
CA GLU A 64 -16.19 4.28 -12.82
C GLU A 64 -14.78 3.74 -13.10
N ASP A 65 -14.32 3.81 -14.35
CA ASP A 65 -12.97 3.34 -14.73
C ASP A 65 -11.86 4.11 -14.00
N VAL A 66 -12.08 5.41 -13.78
CA VAL A 66 -11.14 6.25 -13.06
C VAL A 66 -11.15 5.93 -11.57
N CYS A 67 -12.32 5.65 -10.98
CA CYS A 67 -12.41 5.18 -9.59
C CYS A 67 -11.62 3.88 -9.37
N LYS A 68 -11.72 2.91 -10.29
CA LYS A 68 -10.96 1.65 -10.23
C LYS A 68 -9.46 1.91 -10.31
N TRP A 69 -9.04 2.79 -11.21
CA TRP A 69 -7.65 3.18 -11.35
C TRP A 69 -7.10 3.85 -10.09
N ASP A 70 -7.88 4.78 -9.51
CA ASP A 70 -7.52 5.46 -8.26
C ASP A 70 -7.37 4.47 -7.10
N PHE A 71 -8.30 3.51 -7.01
CA PHE A 71 -8.23 2.43 -6.04
C PHE A 71 -6.92 1.64 -6.18
N TYR A 72 -6.54 1.20 -7.39
CA TYR A 72 -5.27 0.49 -7.58
C TYR A 72 -4.06 1.33 -7.16
N GLN A 73 -4.08 2.65 -7.42
CA GLN A 73 -3.02 3.55 -6.97
C GLN A 73 -2.96 3.64 -5.44
N LEU A 74 -4.10 3.76 -4.77
CA LEU A 74 -4.15 3.77 -3.30
C LEU A 74 -3.56 2.48 -2.71
N ILE A 75 -3.96 1.32 -3.24
CA ILE A 75 -3.47 0.02 -2.77
C ILE A 75 -1.97 -0.15 -3.06
N ALA A 76 -1.48 0.33 -4.21
CA ALA A 76 -0.05 0.31 -4.52
C ALA A 76 0.76 1.16 -3.52
N VAL A 77 0.30 2.37 -3.19
CA VAL A 77 0.95 3.26 -2.21
C VAL A 77 0.97 2.64 -0.82
N LEU A 78 -0.17 2.14 -0.33
CA LEU A 78 -0.26 1.58 1.03
C LEU A 78 0.57 0.30 1.21
N ASN A 79 0.73 -0.50 0.14
CA ASN A 79 1.53 -1.72 0.16
C ASN A 79 3.02 -1.51 -0.13
N ASP A 80 3.45 -0.29 -0.48
CA ASP A 80 4.86 -0.03 -0.73
C ASP A 80 5.66 -0.06 0.59
N LYS A 81 6.32 -1.19 0.83
CA LYS A 81 7.18 -1.40 2.00
C LYS A 81 8.32 -0.39 2.13
N SER A 82 8.76 0.20 1.03
CA SER A 82 9.81 1.22 1.05
C SER A 82 9.29 2.61 1.47
N LEU A 83 7.98 2.82 1.56
CA LEU A 83 7.39 3.95 2.28
C LEU A 83 7.25 3.63 3.77
N GLN A 84 6.92 2.37 4.12
CA GLN A 84 6.74 1.94 5.51
C GLN A 84 8.01 2.06 6.37
N SER A 85 9.21 2.04 5.75
CA SER A 85 10.47 2.27 6.47
C SER A 85 10.60 3.67 7.09
N TYR A 86 9.75 4.61 6.68
CA TYR A 86 9.70 5.97 7.22
C TYR A 86 8.77 6.09 8.43
N PHE A 87 7.92 5.08 8.68
CA PHE A 87 6.90 5.16 9.72
C PHE A 87 7.54 4.94 11.09
N SER A 88 7.02 5.60 12.12
CA SER A 88 7.42 5.27 13.48
C SER A 88 6.90 3.88 13.87
N GLU A 89 7.50 3.26 14.90
CA GLU A 89 6.97 2.01 15.47
C GLU A 89 5.51 2.15 15.92
N GLU A 90 5.11 3.33 16.40
CA GLU A 90 3.72 3.61 16.77
C GLU A 90 2.80 3.68 15.56
N ASP A 91 3.25 4.31 14.46
CA ASP A 91 2.46 4.39 13.23
C ASP A 91 2.27 3.02 12.60
N LEU A 92 3.31 2.17 12.62
CA LEU A 92 3.21 0.79 12.16
C LEU A 92 2.21 0.00 13.00
N LYS A 93 2.26 0.11 14.34
CA LYS A 93 1.30 -0.55 15.25
C LYS A 93 -0.13 -0.06 15.07
N LYS A 94 -0.32 1.22 14.73
CA LYS A 94 -1.64 1.83 14.47
C LYS A 94 -2.13 1.51 13.06
N SER A 95 -1.24 1.15 12.13
CA SER A 95 -1.61 0.77 10.78
C SER A 95 -2.20 -0.64 10.77
N GLN A 96 -3.26 -0.84 10.00
CA GLN A 96 -3.86 -2.17 9.77
C GLN A 96 -3.45 -2.64 8.38
N LEU A 97 -2.13 -2.62 8.11
CA LEU A 97 -1.57 -3.03 6.83
C LEU A 97 -1.33 -4.55 6.76
N ASP A 98 -1.57 -5.26 7.87
CA ASP A 98 -1.40 -6.72 7.96
C ASP A 98 -2.52 -7.51 7.27
N PHE A 99 -3.68 -6.88 6.99
CA PHE A 99 -4.73 -7.52 6.19
C PHE A 99 -4.19 -7.83 4.79
N PRO A 100 -4.18 -9.11 4.34
CA PRO A 100 -3.50 -9.50 3.11
C PRO A 100 -4.38 -9.21 1.89
N PHE A 101 -4.71 -7.94 1.64
CA PHE A 101 -5.66 -7.51 0.61
C PHE A 101 -5.36 -8.11 -0.77
N TYR A 102 -4.09 -8.11 -1.18
CA TYR A 102 -3.68 -8.71 -2.45
C TYR A 102 -3.93 -10.22 -2.52
N ALA A 103 -3.87 -10.94 -1.40
CA ALA A 103 -4.14 -12.37 -1.39
C ALA A 103 -5.63 -12.65 -1.66
N TYR A 104 -6.51 -11.91 -0.98
CA TYR A 104 -7.96 -11.95 -1.25
C TYR A 104 -8.24 -11.61 -2.72
N LEU A 105 -7.62 -10.55 -3.23
CA LEU A 105 -7.75 -10.14 -4.62
C LEU A 105 -7.29 -11.24 -5.60
N SER A 106 -6.12 -11.82 -5.38
CA SER A 106 -5.57 -12.88 -6.25
C SER A 106 -6.47 -14.13 -6.28
N VAL A 107 -7.03 -14.53 -5.13
CA VAL A 107 -7.96 -15.67 -5.06
C VAL A 107 -9.25 -15.37 -5.84
N LEU A 108 -9.85 -14.19 -5.62
CA LEU A 108 -11.08 -13.82 -6.30
C LEU A 108 -10.88 -13.67 -7.82
N GLN A 109 -9.79 -13.04 -8.24
CA GLN A 109 -9.45 -12.87 -9.65
C GLN A 109 -9.22 -14.22 -10.35
N TYR A 110 -8.53 -15.16 -9.69
CA TYR A 110 -8.37 -16.51 -10.22
C TYR A 110 -9.74 -17.17 -10.44
N TYR A 111 -10.64 -17.07 -9.47
CA TYR A 111 -11.98 -17.64 -9.58
C TYR A 111 -12.78 -17.02 -10.73
N LEU A 112 -12.74 -15.70 -10.88
CA LEU A 112 -13.41 -15.02 -11.99
C LEU A 112 -12.92 -15.46 -13.37
N ASP A 113 -11.62 -15.67 -13.50
CA ASP A 113 -11.00 -15.99 -14.80
C ASP A 113 -11.09 -17.49 -15.14
N PHE A 114 -11.09 -18.38 -14.14
CA PHE A 114 -10.89 -19.82 -14.34
C PHE A 114 -11.89 -20.71 -13.59
N GLY A 115 -12.75 -20.15 -12.75
CA GLY A 115 -13.58 -20.90 -11.81
C GLY A 115 -12.77 -21.50 -10.66
N TYR A 116 -13.34 -22.50 -10.00
CA TYR A 116 -12.63 -23.20 -8.94
C TYR A 116 -11.43 -23.96 -9.47
N PHE A 117 -10.33 -23.93 -8.72
CA PHE A 117 -9.19 -24.80 -8.97
C PHE A 117 -9.63 -26.27 -8.88
N VAL A 118 -9.40 -27.04 -9.95
CA VAL A 118 -9.70 -28.48 -9.99
C VAL A 118 -8.43 -29.22 -10.40
N GLU A 119 -8.05 -30.24 -9.61
CA GLU A 119 -6.89 -31.05 -9.97
C GLU A 119 -7.17 -31.93 -11.18
N SER A 120 -6.24 -31.88 -12.13
CA SER A 120 -6.25 -32.73 -13.31
C SER A 120 -5.27 -33.88 -13.13
N GLU A 121 -5.75 -35.09 -12.90
CA GLU A 121 -4.93 -36.30 -12.89
C GLU A 121 -4.82 -36.89 -14.30
N THR A 122 -3.62 -37.31 -14.68
CA THR A 122 -3.44 -38.11 -15.90
C THR A 122 -3.70 -39.58 -15.60
N ILE A 123 -4.88 -40.07 -16.00
CA ILE A 123 -5.24 -41.48 -15.88
C ILE A 123 -4.84 -42.21 -17.16
N TYR A 124 -4.23 -43.39 -16.98
CA TYR A 124 -3.90 -44.30 -18.09
C TYR A 124 -4.90 -45.45 -18.09
N LYS A 125 -5.65 -45.62 -19.18
CA LYS A 125 -6.60 -46.71 -19.35
C LYS A 125 -6.27 -47.53 -20.60
N LYS A 126 -6.70 -48.79 -20.63
CA LYS A 126 -6.67 -49.61 -21.84
C LYS A 126 -7.84 -49.20 -22.72
N GLY A 127 -7.60 -48.88 -23.99
CA GLY A 127 -8.64 -48.51 -24.94
C GLY A 127 -8.12 -47.74 -26.15
N PHE A 128 -9.03 -47.37 -27.05
CA PHE A 128 -8.70 -46.70 -28.31
C PHE A 128 -8.92 -45.17 -28.27
N SER A 129 -9.49 -44.64 -27.18
CA SER A 129 -9.79 -43.21 -27.03
C SER A 129 -8.72 -42.49 -26.21
N GLY A 130 -8.22 -41.37 -26.73
CA GLY A 130 -7.17 -40.52 -26.12
C GLY A 130 -5.79 -40.73 -26.72
N LYS A 131 -4.80 -39.93 -26.29
CA LYS A 131 -3.44 -39.99 -26.85
C LYS A 131 -2.71 -41.26 -26.39
N ILE A 132 -2.24 -42.08 -27.32
CA ILE A 132 -1.57 -43.35 -27.01
C ILE A 132 -0.22 -43.10 -26.31
N ASN A 133 0.03 -43.78 -25.19
CA ASN A 133 1.34 -43.86 -24.57
C ASN A 133 2.07 -45.10 -25.09
N TRP A 134 2.80 -44.94 -26.19
CA TRP A 134 3.56 -46.02 -26.83
C TRP A 134 4.56 -46.72 -25.90
N PRO A 135 5.38 -46.00 -25.08
CA PRO A 135 6.33 -46.65 -24.18
C PRO A 135 5.66 -47.59 -23.17
N ARG A 136 4.51 -47.20 -22.59
CA ARG A 136 3.76 -48.06 -21.67
C ARG A 136 3.05 -49.20 -22.41
N THR A 137 2.52 -48.93 -23.60
CA THR A 137 1.84 -49.92 -24.44
C THR A 137 2.79 -51.05 -24.82
N ILE A 138 3.97 -50.73 -25.36
CA ILE A 138 4.99 -51.71 -25.77
C ILE A 138 5.48 -52.53 -24.58
N LYS A 139 5.67 -51.91 -23.40
CA LYS A 139 6.16 -52.60 -22.19
C LYS A 139 5.14 -53.52 -21.51
N ARG A 140 3.84 -53.21 -21.62
CA ARG A 140 2.80 -53.86 -20.79
C ARG A 140 1.77 -54.66 -21.57
N ILE A 141 1.71 -54.50 -22.88
CA ILE A 141 0.71 -55.15 -23.74
C ILE A 141 1.45 -56.11 -24.66
N LYS A 142 1.07 -57.39 -24.61
CA LYS A 142 1.61 -58.39 -25.52
C LYS A 142 1.07 -58.10 -26.92
N PRO A 143 1.93 -57.86 -27.92
CA PRO A 143 1.46 -57.68 -29.29
C PRO A 143 0.98 -59.02 -29.87
N GLN A 144 0.10 -58.94 -30.85
CA GLN A 144 -0.30 -60.08 -31.67
C GLN A 144 0.39 -59.99 -33.02
N VAL A 145 0.82 -61.14 -33.55
CA VAL A 145 1.35 -61.24 -34.90
C VAL A 145 0.19 -61.66 -35.80
N VAL A 146 -0.11 -60.83 -36.80
CA VAL A 146 -1.19 -61.03 -37.75
C VAL A 146 -0.59 -60.96 -39.14
N LYS A 147 -1.03 -61.82 -40.06
CA LYS A 147 -0.58 -61.75 -41.44
C LYS A 147 -1.36 -60.66 -42.19
N ASP A 148 -0.66 -59.86 -42.97
CA ASP A 148 -1.32 -58.94 -43.91
C ASP A 148 -1.85 -59.66 -45.15
N GLU A 149 -2.49 -58.91 -46.04
CA GLU A 149 -3.11 -59.43 -47.27
C GLU A 149 -2.09 -60.07 -48.22
N GLU A 150 -0.80 -59.75 -48.06
CA GLU A 150 0.33 -60.28 -48.86
C GLU A 150 1.06 -61.43 -48.15
N GLY A 151 0.63 -61.80 -46.93
CA GLY A 151 1.14 -62.92 -46.16
C GLY A 151 2.34 -62.61 -45.25
N HIS A 152 2.71 -61.35 -45.06
CA HIS A 152 3.79 -60.90 -44.18
C HIS A 152 3.31 -60.74 -42.73
N ASP A 153 4.20 -61.04 -41.78
CA ASP A 153 3.92 -60.93 -40.36
C ASP A 153 3.93 -59.46 -39.90
N GLN A 154 2.77 -58.95 -39.47
CA GLN A 154 2.61 -57.62 -38.89
C GLN A 154 2.30 -57.68 -37.39
N VAL A 155 2.83 -56.72 -36.65
CA VAL A 155 2.70 -56.64 -35.18
C VAL A 155 1.60 -55.64 -34.82
N VAL A 156 0.52 -56.12 -34.19
CA VAL A 156 -0.64 -55.30 -33.82
C VAL A 156 -0.89 -55.32 -32.31
N TYR A 157 -1.09 -54.14 -31.73
CA TYR A 157 -1.45 -53.98 -30.32
C TYR A 157 -2.97 -53.77 -30.16
N LEU A 158 -3.67 -54.81 -29.69
CA LEU A 158 -5.14 -54.78 -29.55
C LEU A 158 -5.65 -53.99 -28.35
N ASN A 159 -4.80 -53.69 -27.36
CA ASN A 159 -5.19 -53.00 -26.12
C ASN A 159 -4.22 -51.85 -25.82
N LEU A 160 -4.32 -50.76 -26.58
CA LEU A 160 -3.46 -49.59 -26.41
C LEU A 160 -3.64 -48.96 -25.02
N ILE A 161 -2.55 -48.48 -24.42
CA ILE A 161 -2.63 -47.70 -23.18
C ILE A 161 -2.73 -46.24 -23.58
N THR A 162 -3.91 -45.64 -23.41
CA THR A 162 -4.16 -44.24 -23.73
C THR A 162 -4.11 -43.36 -22.48
N ARG A 163 -3.63 -42.13 -22.68
CA ARG A 163 -3.56 -41.06 -21.70
C ARG A 163 -4.86 -40.25 -21.78
N LYS A 164 -5.58 -40.14 -20.66
CA LYS A 164 -6.74 -39.26 -20.51
C LYS A 164 -6.57 -38.40 -19.25
N THR A 165 -6.88 -37.12 -19.36
CA THR A 165 -6.93 -36.22 -18.19
C THR A 165 -8.29 -36.35 -17.54
N SER A 166 -8.33 -36.57 -16.22
CA SER A 166 -9.54 -36.59 -15.41
C SER A 166 -9.47 -35.46 -14.40
N TYR A 167 -10.57 -34.73 -14.25
CA TYR A 167 -10.70 -33.66 -13.27
C TYR A 167 -11.37 -34.23 -12.01
N ARG A 168 -10.87 -33.90 -10.82
CA ARG A 168 -11.48 -34.28 -9.53
C ARG A 168 -11.87 -33.03 -8.76
N GLU A 169 -13.17 -32.76 -8.70
CA GLU A 169 -13.75 -31.63 -7.97
C GLU A 169 -13.74 -31.87 -6.45
N ASP A 170 -13.87 -33.12 -6.00
CA ASP A 170 -13.91 -33.52 -4.57
C ASP A 170 -12.55 -33.49 -3.86
N ASN A 171 -11.54 -32.85 -4.46
CA ASN A 171 -10.21 -32.80 -3.87
C ASN A 171 -10.16 -31.78 -2.74
N LEU A 172 -9.43 -32.10 -1.68
CA LEU A 172 -9.33 -31.26 -0.49
C LEU A 172 -8.83 -29.85 -0.82
N ILE A 173 -7.87 -29.72 -1.75
CA ILE A 173 -7.41 -28.39 -2.22
C ILE A 173 -8.52 -27.58 -2.91
N THR A 174 -9.40 -28.24 -3.68
CA THR A 174 -10.54 -27.59 -4.33
C THR A 174 -11.51 -27.06 -3.28
N LEU A 175 -11.81 -27.85 -2.26
CA LEU A 175 -12.68 -27.44 -1.16
C LEU A 175 -12.09 -26.28 -0.35
N VAL A 176 -10.78 -26.31 -0.08
CA VAL A 176 -10.05 -25.19 0.55
C VAL A 176 -10.09 -23.93 -0.33
N HIS A 177 -9.98 -24.08 -1.64
CA HIS A 177 -10.13 -22.96 -2.58
C HIS A 177 -11.56 -22.40 -2.57
N LYS A 178 -12.61 -23.25 -2.58
CA LYS A 178 -14.01 -22.80 -2.44
C LYS A 178 -14.20 -21.96 -1.18
N PHE A 179 -13.66 -22.40 -0.05
CA PHE A 179 -13.68 -21.63 1.20
C PHE A 179 -13.00 -20.26 1.02
N CYS A 180 -11.77 -20.21 0.48
CA CYS A 180 -11.07 -18.95 0.29
C CYS A 180 -11.82 -18.00 -0.67
N VAL A 181 -12.48 -18.53 -1.70
CA VAL A 181 -13.30 -17.74 -2.62
C VAL A 181 -14.53 -17.17 -1.91
N LYS A 182 -15.20 -17.96 -1.05
CA LYS A 182 -16.36 -17.50 -0.26
C LYS A 182 -15.97 -16.34 0.66
N GLU A 183 -14.88 -16.48 1.40
CA GLU A 183 -14.32 -15.42 2.25
C GLU A 183 -13.97 -14.16 1.44
N ALA A 184 -13.35 -14.31 0.26
CA ALA A 184 -13.05 -13.18 -0.61
C ALA A 184 -14.29 -12.53 -1.22
N ALA A 185 -15.29 -13.32 -1.58
CA ALA A 185 -16.55 -12.81 -2.11
C ALA A 185 -17.33 -12.01 -1.06
N GLN A 186 -17.32 -12.45 0.20
CA GLN A 186 -17.90 -11.71 1.32
C GLN A 186 -17.27 -10.33 1.51
N LEU A 187 -15.93 -10.27 1.57
CA LEU A 187 -15.23 -9.03 1.92
C LEU A 187 -15.03 -8.08 0.75
N ILE A 188 -14.59 -8.60 -0.40
CA ILE A 188 -14.17 -7.79 -1.56
C ILE A 188 -14.95 -8.10 -2.84
N GLY A 189 -15.81 -9.14 -2.84
CA GLY A 189 -16.70 -9.49 -3.96
C GLY A 189 -17.53 -8.31 -4.48
N PRO A 190 -18.11 -7.45 -3.63
CA PRO A 190 -18.85 -6.28 -4.08
C PRO A 190 -18.05 -5.33 -4.99
N LEU A 191 -16.72 -5.22 -4.80
CA LEU A 191 -15.85 -4.42 -5.67
C LEU A 191 -15.78 -4.95 -7.11
N TYR A 192 -16.11 -6.23 -7.30
CA TYR A 192 -16.12 -6.93 -8.58
C TYR A 192 -17.53 -7.21 -9.10
N GLY A 193 -18.55 -6.72 -8.42
CA GLY A 193 -19.96 -6.98 -8.75
C GLY A 193 -20.38 -8.42 -8.50
N ILE A 194 -19.70 -9.14 -7.62
CA ILE A 194 -20.02 -10.50 -7.20
C ILE A 194 -20.69 -10.43 -5.84
N SER A 195 -21.87 -11.04 -5.72
CA SER A 195 -22.49 -11.29 -4.42
C SER A 195 -21.93 -12.57 -3.79
N GLU A 196 -21.85 -12.59 -2.47
CA GLU A 196 -21.55 -13.80 -1.70
C GLU A 196 -22.48 -14.98 -2.09
N ASP A 197 -23.75 -14.71 -2.41
CA ASP A 197 -24.75 -15.70 -2.77
C ASP A 197 -24.51 -16.35 -4.16
N GLU A 198 -23.67 -15.74 -4.99
CA GLU A 198 -23.31 -16.26 -6.32
C GLU A 198 -22.21 -17.33 -6.25
N VAL A 199 -21.53 -17.43 -5.10
CA VAL A 199 -20.43 -18.38 -4.86
C VAL A 199 -20.96 -19.61 -4.12
N GLU A 200 -20.47 -20.80 -4.49
CA GLU A 200 -20.84 -22.04 -3.83
C GLU A 200 -20.48 -22.02 -2.34
N GLU A 201 -21.41 -22.47 -1.49
CA GLU A 201 -21.15 -22.68 -0.07
C GLU A 201 -20.07 -23.75 0.13
N PRO A 202 -19.01 -23.46 0.91
CA PRO A 202 -17.96 -24.44 1.17
C PRO A 202 -18.49 -25.58 2.04
N GLU A 203 -18.18 -26.82 1.64
CA GLU A 203 -18.54 -28.02 2.40
C GLU A 203 -17.71 -28.18 3.67
N LEU A 204 -16.54 -27.54 3.73
CA LEU A 204 -15.61 -27.60 4.85
C LEU A 204 -15.70 -26.35 5.71
N LEU A 205 -15.72 -26.56 7.02
CA LEU A 205 -15.48 -25.49 8.00
C LEU A 205 -13.98 -25.16 8.04
N PHE A 206 -13.67 -23.93 8.47
CA PHE A 206 -12.29 -23.48 8.60
C PHE A 206 -11.51 -24.31 9.62
N ASP A 207 -10.39 -24.89 9.18
CA ASP A 207 -9.42 -25.60 10.00
C ASP A 207 -8.02 -25.15 9.55
N TYR A 208 -7.33 -24.39 10.40
CA TYR A 208 -6.07 -23.76 10.06
C TYR A 208 -4.99 -24.79 9.72
N GLU A 209 -4.81 -25.79 10.57
CA GLU A 209 -3.80 -26.83 10.41
C GLU A 209 -4.02 -27.62 9.12
N LEU A 210 -5.25 -28.11 8.90
CA LEU A 210 -5.61 -28.87 7.71
C LEU A 210 -5.41 -28.04 6.45
N PHE A 211 -5.91 -26.80 6.43
CA PHE A 211 -5.87 -25.95 5.23
C PHE A 211 -4.43 -25.58 4.90
N ALA A 212 -3.63 -25.21 5.92
CA ALA A 212 -2.24 -24.84 5.73
C ALA A 212 -1.39 -26.01 5.23
N GLU A 213 -1.57 -27.22 5.76
CA GLU A 213 -0.85 -28.42 5.33
C GLU A 213 -1.17 -28.75 3.86
N VAL A 214 -2.46 -28.80 3.51
CA VAL A 214 -2.91 -29.10 2.14
C VAL A 214 -2.35 -28.10 1.14
N ILE A 215 -2.37 -26.80 1.46
CA ILE A 215 -1.84 -25.77 0.56
C ILE A 215 -0.32 -25.88 0.43
N GLN A 216 0.41 -26.13 1.53
CA GLN A 216 1.86 -26.27 1.50
C GLN A 216 2.32 -27.47 0.67
N ASP A 217 1.64 -28.60 0.79
CA ASP A 217 1.89 -29.78 -0.04
C ASP A 217 1.72 -29.46 -1.53
N LYS A 218 0.69 -28.67 -1.88
CA LYS A 218 0.44 -28.27 -3.26
C LYS A 218 1.48 -27.28 -3.77
N ILE A 219 1.95 -26.35 -2.95
CA ILE A 219 3.06 -25.45 -3.29
C ILE A 219 4.32 -26.28 -3.60
N ALA A 220 4.64 -27.28 -2.77
CA ALA A 220 5.82 -28.12 -2.95
C ALA A 220 5.73 -29.03 -4.20
N ALA A 221 4.51 -29.41 -4.61
CA ALA A 221 4.28 -30.34 -5.70
C ALA A 221 4.02 -29.68 -7.07
N THR A 222 3.71 -28.38 -7.13
CA THR A 222 3.35 -27.68 -8.37
C THR A 222 4.53 -26.91 -8.97
N PHE A 223 4.59 -26.87 -10.30
CA PHE A 223 5.57 -26.09 -11.08
C PHE A 223 4.89 -25.05 -11.99
N ASN A 224 3.58 -24.88 -11.84
CA ASN A 224 2.82 -23.88 -12.59
C ASN A 224 2.81 -22.57 -11.79
N ASP A 225 3.46 -21.54 -12.31
CA ASP A 225 3.63 -20.24 -11.64
C ASP A 225 2.30 -19.62 -11.20
N LYS A 226 1.27 -19.74 -12.03
CA LYS A 226 -0.07 -19.22 -11.72
C LYS A 226 -0.73 -20.00 -10.59
N HIS A 227 -0.56 -21.33 -10.54
CA HIS A 227 -1.05 -22.12 -9.41
C HIS A 227 -0.23 -21.84 -8.14
N LEU A 228 1.09 -21.61 -8.26
CA LEU A 228 1.92 -21.18 -7.14
C LEU A 228 1.42 -19.85 -6.57
N GLU A 229 1.13 -18.88 -7.43
CA GLU A 229 0.58 -17.59 -7.01
C GLU A 229 -0.74 -17.76 -6.26
N LEU A 230 -1.68 -18.55 -6.82
CA LEU A 230 -2.95 -18.87 -6.15
C LEU A 230 -2.72 -19.51 -4.78
N PHE A 231 -1.90 -20.57 -4.69
CA PHE A 231 -1.69 -21.28 -3.44
C PHE A 231 -0.96 -20.41 -2.41
N HIS A 232 -0.02 -19.58 -2.81
CA HIS A 232 0.59 -18.60 -1.91
C HIS A 232 -0.41 -17.56 -1.42
N ALA A 233 -1.35 -17.11 -2.27
CA ALA A 233 -2.43 -16.23 -1.87
C ALA A 233 -3.36 -16.91 -0.86
N MET A 234 -3.85 -18.12 -1.16
CA MET A 234 -4.67 -18.91 -0.24
C MET A 234 -3.96 -19.12 1.11
N LEU A 235 -2.67 -19.45 1.10
CA LEU A 235 -1.91 -19.65 2.35
C LEU A 235 -1.80 -18.36 3.18
N LYS A 236 -1.64 -17.20 2.53
CA LYS A 236 -1.64 -15.90 3.24
C LYS A 236 -3.00 -15.62 3.88
N MET A 237 -4.10 -15.90 3.18
CA MET A 237 -5.45 -15.76 3.73
C MET A 237 -5.65 -16.68 4.94
N VAL A 238 -5.33 -17.97 4.80
CA VAL A 238 -5.47 -18.97 5.88
C VAL A 238 -4.64 -18.58 7.10
N ARG A 239 -3.40 -18.09 6.91
CA ARG A 239 -2.56 -17.59 8.02
C ARG A 239 -3.16 -16.37 8.71
N TYR A 240 -3.76 -15.46 7.96
CA TYR A 240 -4.43 -14.30 8.52
C TYR A 240 -5.65 -14.72 9.35
N LEU A 241 -6.51 -15.60 8.83
CA LEU A 241 -7.69 -16.12 9.54
C LEU A 241 -7.33 -16.99 10.76
N GLY A 242 -6.20 -17.69 10.71
CA GLY A 242 -5.66 -18.49 11.80
C GLY A 242 -5.04 -17.67 12.94
N ASN A 243 -4.69 -16.39 12.72
CA ASN A 243 -4.07 -15.56 13.74
C ASN A 243 -5.12 -15.13 14.79
N LYS A 244 -4.93 -15.57 16.04
CA LYS A 244 -5.85 -15.32 17.15
C LYS A 244 -5.96 -13.84 17.53
N GLU A 245 -4.95 -13.03 17.24
CA GLU A 245 -4.97 -11.58 17.49
C GLU A 245 -5.95 -10.82 16.59
N ASN A 246 -6.37 -11.42 15.47
CA ASN A 246 -7.39 -10.86 14.60
C ASN A 246 -8.82 -11.07 15.12
N ARG A 247 -8.97 -11.76 16.26
CA ARG A 247 -10.25 -11.97 16.94
C ARG A 247 -10.36 -10.98 18.10
N GLY A 248 -11.49 -10.28 18.21
CA GLY A 248 -11.80 -9.38 19.30
C GLY A 248 -11.75 -10.06 20.67
N GLU A 249 -11.64 -9.26 21.74
CA GLU A 249 -11.54 -9.75 23.14
C GLU A 249 -12.75 -10.59 23.58
N ASP A 250 -13.89 -10.46 22.90
CA ASP A 250 -15.13 -11.22 23.10
C ASP A 250 -15.28 -12.42 22.14
N GLY A 251 -14.30 -12.67 21.28
CA GLY A 251 -14.33 -13.70 20.25
C GLY A 251 -15.10 -13.33 18.98
N SER A 252 -15.59 -12.09 18.86
CA SER A 252 -16.11 -11.55 17.60
C SER A 252 -14.96 -11.25 16.63
N GLU A 253 -15.18 -11.35 15.32
CA GLU A 253 -14.19 -10.92 14.35
C GLU A 253 -14.14 -9.40 14.33
N ASN A 254 -12.95 -8.80 14.51
CA ASN A 254 -12.80 -7.37 14.25
C ASN A 254 -13.11 -7.13 12.77
N GLU A 255 -13.94 -6.14 12.45
CA GLU A 255 -14.23 -5.81 11.04
C GLU A 255 -12.91 -5.60 10.28
N PRO A 256 -12.64 -6.38 9.21
CA PRO A 256 -11.35 -6.34 8.55
C PRO A 256 -11.10 -4.96 7.95
N LEU A 257 -9.98 -4.37 8.37
CA LEU A 257 -9.53 -3.05 7.97
C LEU A 257 -8.22 -3.19 7.19
N PHE A 258 -8.09 -2.47 6.07
CA PHE A 258 -6.81 -2.36 5.37
C PHE A 258 -6.45 -0.90 5.16
N GLY A 259 -5.47 -0.38 5.90
CA GLY A 259 -5.02 1.00 5.70
C GLY A 259 -4.32 1.62 6.89
N VAL A 260 -4.34 2.96 6.92
CA VAL A 260 -3.66 3.77 7.93
C VAL A 260 -4.66 4.70 8.63
N ASN A 261 -4.56 4.80 9.95
CA ASN A 261 -5.39 5.73 10.74
C ASN A 261 -5.09 7.20 10.44
N THR A 262 -3.86 7.49 9.99
CA THR A 262 -3.45 8.80 9.49
C THR A 262 -2.57 8.62 8.26
N PHE A 263 -2.80 9.45 7.25
CA PHE A 263 -2.02 9.44 6.02
C PHE A 263 -0.79 10.36 6.08
N ALA A 264 -0.59 11.10 7.19
CA ALA A 264 0.54 12.02 7.33
C ALA A 264 1.92 11.34 7.18
N PRO A 265 2.20 10.18 7.80
CA PRO A 265 3.49 9.50 7.61
C PRO A 265 3.69 9.01 6.17
N VAL A 266 2.61 8.60 5.48
CA VAL A 266 2.65 8.21 4.06
C VAL A 266 3.00 9.42 3.19
N TRP A 267 2.38 10.57 3.47
CA TRP A 267 2.66 11.83 2.79
C TRP A 267 4.13 12.26 2.97
N GLU A 268 4.61 12.30 4.21
CA GLU A 268 6.02 12.60 4.54
C GLU A 268 6.99 11.70 3.78
N ALA A 269 6.75 10.38 3.79
CA ALA A 269 7.59 9.40 3.10
C ALA A 269 7.62 9.61 1.57
N MET A 270 6.47 9.93 0.97
CA MET A 270 6.39 10.21 -0.48
C MET A 270 7.13 11.51 -0.83
N VAL A 271 6.98 12.57 -0.04
CA VAL A 271 7.70 13.84 -0.24
C VAL A 271 9.21 13.63 -0.09
N ASP A 272 9.67 12.91 0.93
CA ASP A 272 11.09 12.61 1.13
C ASP A 272 11.67 11.77 -0.02
N LYS A 273 10.94 10.79 -0.54
CA LYS A 273 11.45 10.05 -1.71
C LYS A 273 11.59 10.92 -2.96
N ILE A 274 10.68 11.86 -3.19
CA ILE A 274 10.72 12.74 -4.38
C ILE A 274 11.88 13.74 -4.26
N PHE A 275 11.94 14.46 -3.14
CA PHE A 275 12.80 15.64 -2.96
C PHE A 275 14.05 15.36 -2.15
N GLY A 276 14.07 14.30 -1.34
CA GLY A 276 15.20 13.90 -0.52
C GLY A 276 16.44 13.69 -1.39
N LYS A 277 17.45 14.50 -1.11
CA LYS A 277 18.71 14.50 -1.83
C LYS A 277 19.82 14.89 -0.87
N LEU A 278 20.45 13.87 -0.31
CA LEU A 278 21.57 14.03 0.61
C LEU A 278 22.89 14.10 -0.16
N PRO A 279 23.91 14.72 0.44
CA PRO A 279 25.27 14.69 -0.09
C PRO A 279 25.81 13.26 -0.08
N GLN A 280 26.75 12.96 -0.98
CA GLN A 280 27.32 11.62 -1.07
C GLN A 280 28.04 11.25 0.24
N GLY A 281 27.69 10.09 0.80
CA GLY A 281 28.31 9.58 2.04
C GLY A 281 27.84 10.25 3.32
N VAL A 282 26.90 11.19 3.25
CA VAL A 282 26.34 11.87 4.42
C VAL A 282 24.99 11.26 4.76
N ALA A 283 24.86 10.78 5.99
CA ALA A 283 23.61 10.25 6.51
C ALA A 283 22.69 11.38 7.01
N LYS A 284 21.36 11.17 6.91
CA LYS A 284 20.34 12.19 7.25
C LYS A 284 20.39 12.62 8.72
N ASP A 285 20.78 11.71 9.61
CA ASP A 285 20.90 11.97 11.04
C ASP A 285 21.89 13.10 11.38
N LYS A 286 22.85 13.38 10.48
CA LYS A 286 23.77 14.53 10.61
C LYS A 286 23.08 15.89 10.56
N PHE A 287 21.84 15.95 10.10
CA PHE A 287 21.03 17.16 10.05
C PHE A 287 20.10 17.32 11.28
N ASN A 288 20.17 16.40 12.25
CA ASN A 288 19.28 16.40 13.40
C ASN A 288 19.83 17.25 14.57
N PRO A 289 19.10 18.27 15.04
CA PRO A 289 19.41 18.90 16.32
C PRO A 289 19.21 17.93 17.49
N HIS A 290 20.13 17.96 18.44
CA HIS A 290 20.08 17.15 19.66
C HIS A 290 20.00 18.03 20.92
N LEU A 291 19.07 17.68 21.81
CA LEU A 291 18.95 18.22 23.15
C LEU A 291 20.00 17.56 24.05
N ARG A 292 20.63 18.37 24.90
CA ARG A 292 21.57 17.90 25.93
C ARG A 292 21.14 18.50 27.26
N TRP A 293 21.10 17.66 28.30
CA TRP A 293 20.91 18.11 29.67
C TRP A 293 22.28 18.26 30.34
N ASN A 294 22.51 19.37 31.04
CA ASN A 294 23.70 19.59 31.85
C ASN A 294 23.22 20.14 33.21
N ASP A 295 23.34 19.34 34.26
CA ASP A 295 22.97 19.73 35.63
C ASP A 295 24.07 20.52 36.35
N GLY A 296 25.23 20.73 35.71
CA GLY A 296 26.37 21.46 36.25
C GLY A 296 27.04 20.79 37.46
N CYS A 297 26.64 19.57 37.82
CA CYS A 297 27.06 18.90 39.06
C CYS A 297 27.77 17.55 38.82
N ARG A 298 27.88 17.08 37.58
CA ARG A 298 28.57 15.83 37.22
C ARG A 298 29.71 16.08 36.24
N ASP A 299 30.91 15.58 36.56
CA ASP A 299 31.99 15.44 35.58
C ASP A 299 31.51 14.49 34.46
N GLU A 300 31.84 14.79 33.20
CA GLU A 300 31.39 14.10 31.96
C GLU A 300 31.71 12.58 31.89
N LYS A 301 32.18 11.97 32.98
CA LYS A 301 32.63 10.57 33.08
C LYS A 301 32.11 9.89 34.34
N LEU A 302 30.80 9.73 34.48
CA LEU A 302 30.22 8.80 35.45
C LEU A 302 29.25 7.86 34.75
N ASP A 303 29.41 6.56 35.05
CA ASP A 303 28.63 5.45 34.50
C ASP A 303 27.13 5.72 34.59
N GLU A 304 26.48 5.69 33.44
CA GLU A 304 25.05 5.97 33.26
C GLU A 304 24.22 4.90 33.99
N SER A 305 23.48 5.30 35.02
CA SER A 305 22.46 4.43 35.63
C SER A 305 21.22 4.31 34.71
N GLU A 306 20.53 3.17 34.74
CA GLU A 306 19.39 2.87 33.83
C GLU A 306 18.26 3.92 33.83
N GLU A 307 18.10 4.69 34.91
CA GLU A 307 17.10 5.78 35.01
C GLU A 307 17.55 7.09 34.34
N GLU A 308 18.86 7.32 34.19
CA GLU A 308 19.44 8.49 33.52
C GLU A 308 19.45 8.37 31.98
N ILE A 309 19.40 7.13 31.49
CA ILE A 309 19.32 6.77 30.05
C ILE A 309 18.07 7.37 29.37
N VAL A 310 17.02 7.70 30.12
CA VAL A 310 15.75 8.24 29.57
C VAL A 310 15.92 9.63 28.91
N LEU A 311 16.89 10.45 29.34
CA LEU A 311 17.20 11.73 28.68
C LEU A 311 18.15 11.57 27.49
N ASN A 312 18.96 10.50 27.50
CA ASN A 312 19.82 10.11 26.37
C ASN A 312 19.08 9.25 25.33
N ASP A 313 17.79 8.97 25.50
CA ASP A 313 16.96 8.30 24.50
C ASP A 313 17.00 9.12 23.19
N PRO A 314 17.59 8.58 22.10
CA PRO A 314 17.67 9.27 20.82
C PRO A 314 16.30 9.63 20.24
N LYS A 315 15.21 8.95 20.68
CA LYS A 315 13.83 9.27 20.28
C LYS A 315 13.30 10.51 20.98
N ARG A 316 13.75 10.83 22.20
CA ARG A 316 13.32 12.01 22.97
C ARG A 316 14.20 13.22 22.79
N SER A 317 15.51 13.00 22.59
CA SER A 317 16.50 14.07 22.53
C SER A 317 16.70 14.65 21.13
N THR A 318 16.08 14.10 20.09
CA THR A 318 16.43 14.43 18.70
C THR A 318 15.24 15.02 17.94
N LEU A 319 15.43 16.20 17.34
CA LEU A 319 14.50 16.75 16.35
C LEU A 319 14.92 16.25 14.95
N ARG A 320 13.97 15.76 14.16
CA ARG A 320 14.26 15.13 12.85
C ARG A 320 13.53 15.88 11.73
N PRO A 321 14.24 16.48 10.76
CA PRO A 321 13.60 17.08 9.61
C PRO A 321 13.04 16.01 8.66
N ASP A 322 11.86 16.27 8.09
CA ASP A 322 11.17 15.30 7.22
C ASP A 322 11.90 15.08 5.91
N THR A 323 12.50 16.11 5.31
CA THR A 323 13.23 15.99 4.05
C THR A 323 14.35 17.01 3.97
N ILE A 324 15.52 16.55 3.56
CA ILE A 324 16.67 17.41 3.25
C ILE A 324 16.96 17.31 1.76
N MET A 325 16.90 18.44 1.06
CA MET A 325 17.15 18.54 -0.36
C MET A 325 18.36 19.45 -0.61
N VAL A 326 19.50 18.86 -0.93
CA VAL A 326 20.72 19.60 -1.29
C VAL A 326 20.81 19.74 -2.82
N MET A 327 20.85 20.98 -3.30
CA MET A 327 20.84 21.32 -4.72
C MET A 327 21.83 22.46 -5.00
N GLY A 328 22.93 22.15 -5.70
CA GLY A 328 23.98 23.14 -5.97
C GLY A 328 24.52 23.73 -4.68
N GLU A 329 24.43 25.05 -4.56
CA GLU A 329 24.85 25.85 -3.40
C GLU A 329 23.70 26.12 -2.40
N GLY A 330 22.61 25.34 -2.45
CA GLY A 330 21.46 25.51 -1.57
C GLY A 330 21.10 24.25 -0.77
N VAL A 331 20.75 24.43 0.49
CA VAL A 331 20.13 23.39 1.35
C VAL A 331 18.69 23.78 1.63
N CYS A 332 17.75 23.03 1.06
CA CYS A 332 16.33 23.18 1.37
C CYS A 332 15.93 22.16 2.43
N ILE A 333 15.49 22.65 3.58
CA ILE A 333 14.89 21.85 4.64
C ILE A 333 13.38 21.90 4.41
N LEU A 334 12.80 20.76 4.04
CA LEU A 334 11.38 20.64 3.77
C LEU A 334 10.73 19.87 4.90
N ASP A 335 9.66 20.44 5.43
CA ASP A 335 8.83 19.83 6.47
C ASP A 335 7.44 19.62 5.87
N SER A 336 7.04 18.35 5.84
CA SER A 336 5.82 17.91 5.17
C SER A 336 4.67 18.03 6.16
N LYS A 337 3.63 18.77 5.77
CA LYS A 337 2.48 19.03 6.63
C LYS A 337 1.23 18.53 5.96
N TYR A 338 0.70 17.42 6.45
CA TYR A 338 -0.60 16.88 6.02
C TYR A 338 -1.75 17.73 6.61
N TYR A 339 -1.82 18.99 6.18
CA TYR A 339 -2.72 20.03 6.68
C TYR A 339 -3.72 20.44 5.59
N LYS A 340 -4.91 20.90 6.00
CA LYS A 340 -6.03 21.21 5.09
C LYS A 340 -5.89 22.54 4.35
N TYR A 341 -4.85 23.34 4.62
CA TYR A 341 -4.72 24.69 4.04
C TYR A 341 -4.82 24.69 2.52
N GLY A 342 -4.14 23.77 1.83
CA GLY A 342 -4.17 23.67 0.37
C GLY A 342 -5.57 23.38 -0.21
N LEU A 343 -6.51 22.95 0.63
CA LEU A 343 -7.88 22.58 0.23
C LEU A 343 -8.92 23.62 0.65
N THR A 344 -8.63 24.45 1.65
CA THR A 344 -9.59 25.44 2.19
C THR A 344 -9.16 26.88 2.00
N GLY A 345 -7.85 27.16 1.89
CA GLY A 345 -7.29 28.51 1.86
C GLY A 345 -7.42 29.29 3.17
N PHE A 346 -7.87 28.67 4.26
CA PHE A 346 -8.05 29.34 5.55
C PHE A 346 -6.75 29.38 6.34
N ASN A 347 -6.30 30.57 6.74
CA ASN A 347 -5.05 30.74 7.50
C ASN A 347 -5.01 29.95 8.82
N SER A 348 -6.17 29.65 9.43
CA SER A 348 -6.26 28.80 10.62
C SER A 348 -5.84 27.35 10.39
N HIS A 349 -5.70 26.91 9.13
CA HIS A 349 -5.21 25.59 8.75
C HIS A 349 -3.73 25.59 8.33
N LEU A 350 -3.02 26.71 8.46
CA LEU A 350 -1.57 26.75 8.29
C LEU A 350 -0.85 26.12 9.49
N PRO A 351 0.41 25.69 9.34
CA PRO A 351 1.25 25.28 10.45
C PRO A 351 1.35 26.36 11.54
N GLY A 352 1.21 25.93 12.80
CA GLY A 352 1.25 26.82 13.97
C GLY A 352 2.66 27.09 14.49
N ALA A 353 2.74 27.85 15.57
CA ALA A 353 4.00 28.32 16.18
C ALA A 353 5.00 27.18 16.49
N GLU A 354 4.52 26.02 16.96
CA GLU A 354 5.38 24.86 17.23
C GLU A 354 6.11 24.37 15.98
N SER A 355 5.42 24.30 14.84
CA SER A 355 6.02 23.89 13.56
C SER A 355 7.02 24.95 13.06
N VAL A 356 6.70 26.24 13.23
CA VAL A 356 7.59 27.35 12.89
C VAL A 356 8.89 27.29 13.70
N CYS A 357 8.79 27.09 15.02
CA CYS A 357 9.95 26.97 15.90
C CYS A 357 10.82 25.76 15.56
N LYS A 358 10.22 24.59 15.31
CA LYS A 358 10.95 23.38 14.87
C LYS A 358 11.70 23.64 13.57
N GLN A 359 11.04 24.27 12.59
CA GLN A 359 11.63 24.60 11.31
C GLN A 359 12.82 25.57 11.43
N MET A 360 12.72 26.56 12.32
CA MET A 360 13.86 27.45 12.62
C MET A 360 15.02 26.69 13.25
N ALA A 361 14.74 25.83 14.24
CA ALA A 361 15.76 25.05 14.90
C ALA A 361 16.53 24.13 13.93
N TYR A 362 15.85 23.54 12.95
CA TYR A 362 16.51 22.77 11.89
C TYR A 362 17.50 23.61 11.10
N ALA A 363 17.06 24.78 10.61
CA ALA A 363 17.91 25.63 9.79
C ALA A 363 19.09 26.23 10.56
N GLU A 364 18.88 26.69 11.80
CA GLU A 364 19.94 27.20 12.66
C GLU A 364 20.98 26.13 12.99
N TYR A 365 20.52 24.89 13.21
CA TYR A 365 21.44 23.77 13.41
C TYR A 365 22.28 23.52 12.16
N VAL A 366 21.67 23.49 10.97
CA VAL A 366 22.40 23.33 9.71
C VAL A 366 23.38 24.48 9.49
N GLU A 367 22.98 25.74 9.73
CA GLU A 367 23.86 26.92 9.65
C GLU A 367 25.09 26.76 10.53
N LYS A 368 24.89 26.34 11.79
CA LYS A 368 25.98 26.09 12.73
C LYS A 368 26.92 24.99 12.23
N MET A 369 26.38 23.89 11.71
CA MET A 369 27.19 22.76 11.25
C MET A 369 27.98 23.11 9.99
N LEU A 370 27.39 23.88 9.07
CA LEU A 370 28.08 24.40 7.89
C LEU A 370 29.26 25.30 8.24
N GLY A 371 29.11 26.12 9.30
CA GLY A 371 30.16 27.03 9.77
C GLY A 371 31.29 26.38 10.57
N ASP A 372 31.21 25.07 10.87
CA ASP A 372 32.21 24.34 11.65
C ASP A 372 33.02 23.38 10.76
N PRO A 373 34.31 23.67 10.50
CA PRO A 373 35.20 22.85 9.67
C PRO A 373 35.44 21.44 10.20
N SER A 374 35.15 21.18 11.47
CA SER A 374 35.33 19.87 12.09
C SER A 374 34.17 18.90 11.84
N THR A 375 33.08 19.38 11.24
CA THR A 375 31.87 18.57 11.04
C THR A 375 31.85 17.86 9.68
N SER A 376 31.12 16.75 9.63
CA SER A 376 30.91 15.97 8.40
C SER A 376 30.03 16.66 7.35
N LEU A 377 29.49 17.84 7.66
CA LEU A 377 28.64 18.64 6.77
C LEU A 377 29.42 19.72 6.02
N HIS A 378 30.75 19.67 6.03
CA HIS A 378 31.56 20.59 5.24
C HIS A 378 31.44 20.26 3.75
N PHE A 379 30.67 21.08 3.03
CA PHE A 379 30.53 20.98 1.58
C PHE A 379 31.80 21.54 0.93
N ALA A 380 32.49 20.71 0.16
CA ALA A 380 33.71 21.09 -0.53
C ALA A 380 33.39 21.93 -1.78
N GLN A 381 33.15 23.23 -1.62
CA GLN A 381 33.51 24.34 -2.54
C GLN A 381 32.70 25.60 -2.19
N ASP A 382 33.45 26.71 -2.05
CA ASP A 382 33.03 28.12 -1.89
C ASP A 382 31.98 28.46 -0.82
N ASP A 383 32.43 29.28 0.13
CA ASP A 383 31.63 29.97 1.14
C ASP A 383 30.44 30.68 0.49
N THR A 384 29.23 30.10 0.57
CA THR A 384 27.90 30.78 0.60
C THR A 384 26.73 29.79 0.40
N LEU A 385 26.73 28.65 1.12
CA LEU A 385 25.57 27.77 1.11
C LEU A 385 24.35 28.46 1.73
N SER A 386 23.34 28.70 0.89
CA SER A 386 22.09 29.32 1.34
C SER A 386 21.14 28.25 1.87
N ILE A 387 20.63 28.45 3.09
CA ILE A 387 19.66 27.55 3.70
C ILE A 387 18.27 28.11 3.47
N TYR A 388 17.33 27.25 3.08
CA TYR A 388 15.94 27.60 2.85
C TYR A 388 15.02 26.69 3.64
N ASN A 389 13.90 27.25 4.10
CA ASN A 389 12.86 26.51 4.79
C ASN A 389 11.58 26.49 3.97
N ALA A 390 10.92 25.35 3.91
CA ALA A 390 9.59 25.26 3.32
C ALA A 390 8.69 24.24 4.03
N PHE A 391 7.41 24.60 4.15
CA PHE A 391 6.35 23.65 4.43
C PHE A 391 5.75 23.14 3.13
N VAL A 392 5.63 21.81 2.99
CA VAL A 392 5.03 21.15 1.84
C VAL A 392 3.69 20.56 2.25
N MET A 393 2.60 21.11 1.73
CA MET A 393 1.23 20.72 2.08
C MET A 393 0.47 20.15 0.87
N PRO A 394 -0.42 19.17 1.09
CA PRO A 394 -1.20 18.60 0.00
C PRO A 394 -2.26 19.60 -0.50
N TYR A 395 -2.51 19.59 -1.80
CA TYR A 395 -3.70 20.21 -2.39
C TYR A 395 -4.28 19.35 -3.51
N CYS A 396 -5.41 19.79 -4.05
CA CYS A 396 -6.07 19.18 -5.19
C CYS A 396 -5.98 20.11 -6.40
N ALA A 397 -5.12 19.80 -7.36
CA ALA A 397 -5.00 20.59 -8.58
C ALA A 397 -6.26 20.54 -9.46
N ASP A 398 -6.95 19.39 -9.49
CA ASP A 398 -8.21 19.21 -10.23
C ASP A 398 -9.28 20.25 -9.79
N ALA A 399 -9.22 20.74 -8.55
CA ALA A 399 -10.19 21.70 -8.00
C ALA A 399 -10.07 23.11 -8.60
N GLU A 400 -8.90 23.48 -9.13
CA GLU A 400 -8.62 24.85 -9.56
C GLU A 400 -8.88 25.09 -11.04
N GLY A 401 -9.51 24.13 -11.74
CA GLY A 401 -9.70 24.20 -13.18
C GLY A 401 -8.36 24.26 -13.94
N ALA A 402 -7.27 23.80 -13.30
CA ALA A 402 -5.93 23.77 -13.85
C ALA A 402 -5.91 22.82 -15.05
N SER A 403 -6.26 23.35 -16.22
CA SER A 403 -6.11 22.72 -17.51
C SER A 403 -4.67 22.26 -17.66
N ALA A 404 -4.48 20.94 -17.77
CA ALA A 404 -3.35 20.30 -18.45
C ALA A 404 -1.99 21.01 -18.27
N SER A 405 -1.56 21.20 -17.01
CA SER A 405 -0.13 21.36 -16.77
C SER A 405 0.57 20.09 -17.27
N SER A 406 1.53 20.24 -18.18
CA SER A 406 2.40 19.13 -18.62
C SER A 406 3.42 18.73 -17.54
N ALA A 407 3.45 19.42 -16.40
CA ALA A 407 4.36 19.09 -15.32
C ALA A 407 3.93 17.79 -14.64
N THR A 408 4.91 16.90 -14.41
CA THR A 408 4.70 15.63 -13.71
C THR A 408 4.13 15.84 -12.30
N PHE A 409 4.56 16.91 -11.65
CA PHE A 409 4.07 17.36 -10.35
C PHE A 409 3.45 18.72 -10.50
N GLN A 410 2.20 18.87 -10.06
CA GLN A 410 1.62 20.19 -9.94
C GLN A 410 1.95 20.74 -8.56
N MET A 411 2.65 21.87 -8.53
CA MET A 411 3.03 22.53 -7.29
C MET A 411 3.03 24.05 -7.46
N LYS A 412 2.80 24.75 -6.36
CA LYS A 412 2.85 26.22 -6.34
C LYS A 412 3.24 26.76 -4.97
N ARG A 413 3.88 27.93 -4.98
CA ARG A 413 4.09 28.72 -3.77
C ARG A 413 2.88 29.61 -3.51
N VAL A 414 2.41 29.62 -2.27
CA VAL A 414 1.25 30.41 -1.84
C VAL A 414 1.60 31.51 -0.84
N GLY A 415 2.81 31.49 -0.28
CA GLY A 415 3.27 32.52 0.64
C GLY A 415 4.50 32.09 1.43
N TYR A 416 4.69 32.72 2.59
CA TYR A 416 5.67 32.30 3.59
C TYR A 416 5.16 32.65 5.00
N ILE A 417 5.61 31.88 5.99
CA ILE A 417 5.40 32.11 7.42
C ILE A 417 6.75 32.47 8.04
N TYR A 418 6.74 33.35 9.04
CA TYR A 418 7.94 33.75 9.76
C TYR A 418 7.60 34.04 11.23
N GLY A 419 8.61 33.94 12.10
CA GLY A 419 8.52 34.42 13.48
C GLY A 419 8.80 35.91 13.56
N ASP A 420 8.01 36.68 14.32
CA ASP A 420 8.22 38.12 14.50
C ASP A 420 9.54 38.47 15.20
N TRP A 421 10.18 37.49 15.85
CA TRP A 421 11.53 37.57 16.42
C TRP A 421 12.66 37.37 15.39
N LYS A 422 12.34 37.13 14.11
CA LYS A 422 13.29 36.91 13.02
C LYS A 422 13.31 38.07 12.04
N ASN A 423 14.48 38.35 11.48
CA ASN A 423 14.65 39.35 10.43
C ASN A 423 14.41 38.72 9.05
N VAL A 424 13.23 38.95 8.47
CA VAL A 424 12.88 38.45 7.12
C VAL A 424 13.57 39.21 5.98
N GLU A 425 14.25 40.32 6.28
CA GLU A 425 15.03 41.10 5.32
C GLU A 425 16.51 40.72 5.33
N ASP A 426 16.93 39.77 6.18
CA ASP A 426 18.30 39.26 6.22
C ASP A 426 18.59 38.34 5.03
N GLU A 427 19.22 38.88 3.99
CA GLU A 427 19.60 38.15 2.77
C GLU A 427 20.61 37.02 3.05
N ASN A 428 21.35 37.06 4.16
CA ASN A 428 22.26 35.97 4.53
C ASN A 428 21.53 34.80 5.19
N ARG A 429 20.29 35.02 5.63
CA ARG A 429 19.46 34.03 6.34
C ARG A 429 18.08 33.89 5.70
N PRO A 430 18.00 33.48 4.41
CA PRO A 430 16.73 33.37 3.70
C PRO A 430 15.78 32.35 4.38
N TYR A 431 16.32 31.37 5.11
CA TYR A 431 15.56 30.42 5.93
C TYR A 431 14.69 31.04 7.03
N HIS A 432 14.87 32.31 7.41
CA HIS A 432 13.93 33.02 8.28
C HIS A 432 12.51 33.11 7.68
N LYS A 433 12.40 33.00 6.35
CA LYS A 433 11.13 32.79 5.64
C LYS A 433 10.90 31.29 5.47
N ILE A 434 9.82 30.77 6.05
CA ILE A 434 9.36 29.41 5.78
C ILE A 434 8.36 29.47 4.63
N HIS A 435 8.76 29.07 3.43
CA HIS A 435 7.92 29.11 2.25
C HIS A 435 6.79 28.08 2.33
N CYS A 436 5.56 28.48 2.01
CA CYS A 436 4.44 27.56 1.94
C CYS A 436 4.28 27.07 0.50
N ILE A 437 4.54 25.79 0.27
CA ILE A 437 4.41 25.10 -1.00
C ILE A 437 3.20 24.17 -0.94
N LEU A 438 2.34 24.28 -1.94
CA LEU A 438 1.27 23.32 -2.18
C LEU A 438 1.73 22.33 -3.25
N LEU A 439 1.54 21.05 -2.99
CA LEU A 439 1.91 19.95 -3.87
C LEU A 439 0.72 19.00 -4.09
N ASP A 440 0.42 18.67 -5.35
CA ASP A 440 -0.78 17.94 -5.70
C ASP A 440 -0.71 16.48 -5.21
N MET A 441 -1.67 16.09 -4.37
CA MET A 441 -1.71 14.77 -3.74
C MET A 441 -1.71 13.65 -4.77
N LYS A 442 -2.49 13.82 -5.85
CA LYS A 442 -2.67 12.80 -6.88
C LYS A 442 -1.42 12.63 -7.73
N SER A 443 -0.74 13.71 -8.12
CA SER A 443 0.57 13.65 -8.79
C SER A 443 1.61 12.94 -7.94
N VAL A 444 1.66 13.21 -6.63
CA VAL A 444 2.59 12.57 -5.68
C VAL A 444 2.32 11.07 -5.58
N MET A 445 1.07 10.66 -5.33
CA MET A 445 0.72 9.23 -5.23
C MET A 445 1.02 8.45 -6.52
N ARG A 446 0.94 9.11 -7.68
CA ARG A 446 1.27 8.50 -8.98
C ARG A 446 2.76 8.34 -9.21
N ASN A 447 3.56 9.26 -8.68
CA ASN A 447 4.99 9.35 -8.95
C ASN A 447 5.71 9.83 -7.70
N TYR A 448 6.10 8.94 -6.80
CA TYR A 448 6.87 9.32 -5.61
C TYR A 448 8.30 8.79 -5.63
N ALA A 449 8.82 8.38 -6.79
CA ALA A 449 10.23 8.10 -6.96
C ALA A 449 11.05 9.40 -6.99
N ASN A 450 12.35 9.29 -6.69
CA ASN A 450 13.28 10.41 -6.74
C ASN A 450 13.20 11.11 -8.10
N ASN A 451 12.96 12.43 -8.10
CA ASN A 451 12.70 13.16 -9.33
C ASN A 451 13.47 14.50 -9.38
N PRO A 452 14.60 14.55 -10.12
CA PRO A 452 15.41 15.77 -10.26
C PRO A 452 14.67 16.95 -10.90
N ALA A 453 13.69 16.68 -11.78
CA ALA A 453 12.89 17.75 -12.39
C ALA A 453 11.96 18.39 -11.35
N ALA A 454 11.33 17.59 -10.50
CA ALA A 454 10.52 18.08 -9.38
C ALA A 454 11.36 18.88 -8.38
N GLN A 455 12.56 18.40 -8.03
CA GLN A 455 13.50 19.11 -7.15
C GLN A 455 13.87 20.48 -7.72
N SER A 456 14.13 20.54 -9.02
CA SER A 456 14.45 21.79 -9.73
C SER A 456 13.26 22.75 -9.82
N GLU A 457 12.05 22.23 -9.98
CA GLU A 457 10.81 23.01 -9.96
C GLU A 457 10.54 23.60 -8.58
N LEU A 458 10.65 22.78 -7.53
CA LEU A 458 10.47 23.23 -6.15
C LEU A 458 11.51 24.30 -5.77
N ALA A 459 12.77 24.13 -6.16
CA ALA A 459 13.81 25.12 -5.92
C ALA A 459 13.47 26.48 -6.58
N LYS A 460 12.89 26.49 -7.80
CA LYS A 460 12.47 27.73 -8.47
C LYS A 460 11.30 28.43 -7.78
N LEU A 461 10.46 27.70 -7.06
CA LEU A 461 9.34 28.26 -6.31
C LEU A 461 9.77 28.94 -5.01
N ILE A 462 10.96 28.61 -4.51
CA ILE A 462 11.58 29.23 -3.34
C ILE A 462 12.49 30.36 -3.86
N PRO A 463 12.07 31.63 -3.77
CA PRO A 463 12.92 32.73 -4.21
C PRO A 463 14.22 32.78 -3.40
N HIS A 464 15.32 32.95 -4.14
CA HIS A 464 16.64 33.24 -3.59
C HIS A 464 16.67 34.60 -2.90
#